data_AF-A0A7G8JJ36-F1
#
_entry.id   AF-A0A7G8JJ36-F1
#
_cell.length_a   1.000
_cell.length_b   1.000
_cell.length_c   1.000
_cell.angle_alpha   90.00
_cell.angle_beta   90.00
_cell.angle_gamma   90.00
#
_symmetry.space_group_name_H-M   'P 1'
#
loop_
_entity.id
_entity.type
_entity.pdbx_description
1 polymer ?
#
loop_
_entity_poly.entity_id
_entity_poly.type
_entity_poly.pdbx_seq_one_letter_code
_entity_poly.pdbx_strand_id
1 'polypeptide(L)' 'MDLATLTAKGQVTIPKGVRDALGLKRGDLVSWELEDESVRLRVVSPIDLGYLRGVQAGLTEWGSDEDEVAFADL' A
#
# COMPACT_ATOMS: atom_id res chain seq x y z
N MET A 1 22.13 11.38 1.67
CA MET A 1 21.06 10.84 2.54
C MET A 1 20.11 11.98 2.76
N ASP A 2 18.89 11.89 2.22
CA ASP A 2 17.89 12.94 2.39
C ASP A 2 17.09 12.64 3.66
N LEU A 3 16.99 13.63 4.55
CA LEU A 3 16.21 13.53 5.79
C LEU A 3 14.88 14.26 5.62
N ALA A 4 13.83 13.71 6.20
CA ALA A 4 12.51 14.33 6.25
C ALA A 4 11.95 14.25 7.68
N THR A 5 11.24 15.28 8.09
CA THR A 5 10.65 15.38 9.43
C THR A 5 9.21 14.89 9.40
N LEU A 6 8.83 14.09 10.39
CA LEU A 6 7.44 13.74 10.63
C LEU A 6 6.69 14.97 11.17
N THR A 7 5.66 15.39 10.47
CA THR A 7 4.79 16.48 10.94
C THR A 7 3.89 16.01 12.08
N ALA A 8 3.32 16.94 12.85
CA ALA A 8 2.35 16.61 13.91
C ALA A 8 1.11 15.84 13.41
N LYS A 9 0.81 15.90 12.10
CA LYS A 9 -0.29 15.16 11.45
C LYS A 9 0.14 13.78 10.94
N GLY A 10 1.36 13.33 11.26
CA GLY A 10 1.88 12.05 10.81
C GLY A 10 2.29 12.02 9.32
N GLN A 11 2.42 13.17 8.67
CA GLN A 11 2.87 13.23 7.27
C GLN A 11 4.38 13.39 7.19
N VAL A 12 5.01 12.70 6.24
CA VAL A 12 6.40 12.90 5.81
C VAL A 12 6.43 13.30 4.34
N THR A 13 7.31 14.24 3.99
CA THR A 13 7.47 14.67 2.60
C THR A 13 8.50 13.78 1.91
N ILE A 14 8.15 13.19 0.76
CA ILE A 14 9.10 12.47 -0.09
C ILE A 14 10.07 13.49 -0.71
N PRO A 15 11.39 13.43 -0.47
CA PRO A 15 12.36 14.38 -1.00
C PRO A 15 12.33 14.47 -2.53
N LYS A 16 12.70 15.63 -3.09
CA LYS A 16 12.61 15.87 -4.54
C LYS A 16 13.38 14.83 -5.35
N GLY A 17 14.63 14.52 -4.97
CA GLY A 17 15.44 13.53 -5.69
C GLY A 17 14.80 12.15 -5.73
N VAL A 18 14.14 11.75 -4.63
CA VAL A 18 13.41 10.48 -4.56
C VAL A 18 12.16 10.50 -5.44
N ARG A 19 11.39 11.60 -5.45
CA ARG A 19 10.22 11.72 -6.34
C ARG A 19 10.62 11.65 -7.81
N ASP A 20 11.66 12.37 -8.19
CA ASP A 20 12.14 12.43 -9.57
C ASP A 20 12.65 11.05 -10.01
N ALA A 21 13.37 10.33 -9.15
CA ALA A 21 13.85 8.97 -9.42
C ALA A 21 12.71 7.93 -9.54
N LEU A 22 11.64 8.09 -8.75
CA LEU A 22 10.45 7.23 -8.80
C LEU A 22 9.42 7.67 -9.85
N GLY A 23 9.64 8.81 -10.53
CA GLY A 23 8.70 9.36 -11.51
C GLY A 23 7.37 9.84 -10.91
N LEU A 24 7.33 10.11 -9.60
CA LEU A 24 6.12 10.46 -8.87
C LEU A 24 5.55 11.81 -9.28
N LYS A 25 4.24 11.84 -9.53
CA LYS A 25 3.44 13.01 -9.86
C LYS A 25 2.34 13.21 -8.83
N ARG A 26 1.76 14.41 -8.82
CA ARG A 26 0.61 14.72 -7.97
C ARG A 26 -0.55 13.79 -8.34
N GLY A 27 -1.08 13.08 -7.36
CA GLY A 27 -2.19 12.15 -7.53
C GLY A 27 -1.76 10.69 -7.69
N ASP A 28 -0.46 10.41 -7.85
CA ASP A 28 0.04 9.05 -7.84
C ASP A 28 -0.17 8.42 -6.46
N LEU A 29 -0.49 7.13 -6.48
CA LEU A 29 -0.68 6.34 -5.27
C LEU A 29 0.62 5.59 -4.95
N VAL A 30 0.87 5.46 -3.65
CA VAL A 30 2.00 4.68 -3.14
C VAL A 30 1.49 3.69 -2.11
N SER A 31 2.06 2.49 -2.12
CA SER A 31 1.85 1.49 -1.07
C SER A 31 3.04 1.51 -0.11
N TRP A 32 2.75 1.09 1.13
CA TRP A 32 3.73 0.93 2.19
C TRP A 32 3.74 -0.54 2.60
N GLU A 33 4.92 -1.14 2.62
CA GLU A 33 5.15 -2.47 3.17
C GLU A 33 6.07 -2.31 4.39
N LEU A 34 5.67 -2.83 5.55
CA LEU A 34 6.52 -2.82 6.76
C LEU A 34 7.58 -3.92 6.65
N GLU A 35 8.83 -3.57 6.96
CA GLU A 35 9.98 -4.47 7.02
C GLU A 35 10.79 -4.16 8.29
N ASP A 36 10.55 -4.91 9.37
CA ASP A 36 11.15 -4.72 10.69
C ASP A 36 11.05 -3.26 11.20
N GLU A 37 12.18 -2.55 11.28
CA GLU A 37 12.28 -1.15 11.69
C GLU A 37 12.23 -0.17 10.51
N SER A 38 11.86 -0.64 9.32
CA SER A 38 11.83 0.12 8.09
C SER A 38 10.51 -0.06 7.33
N VAL A 39 10.30 0.79 6.33
CA VAL A 39 9.18 0.65 5.41
C VAL A 39 9.69 0.73 3.99
N ARG A 40 9.16 -0.14 3.12
CA ARG A 40 9.34 -0.05 1.68
C ARG A 40 8.17 0.71 1.07
N LEU A 41 8.50 1.76 0.34
CA LEU A 41 7.53 2.51 -0.46
C LEU A 41 7.57 2.02 -1.90
N ARG A 42 6.39 1.79 -2.49
CA ARG A 42 6.25 1.44 -3.92
C ARG A 42 5.23 2.33 -4.61
N VAL A 43 5.50 2.71 -5.85
CA VAL A 43 4.53 3.40 -6.71
C VAL A 43 3.51 2.38 -7.20
N VAL A 44 2.22 2.67 -7.04
CA VAL A 44 1.12 1.80 -7.43
C VAL A 44 0.61 2.25 -8.78
N SER A 45 0.60 1.37 -9.78
CA SER A 45 -0.01 1.71 -11.06
C SER A 45 -1.54 1.59 -10.98
N PRO A 46 -2.30 2.33 -11.80
CA PRO A 46 -3.74 2.16 -11.90
C PRO A 46 -4.17 0.74 -12.29
N ILE A 47 -3.33 0.03 -13.05
CA ILE A 47 -3.54 -1.37 -13.42
C ILE A 47 -3.46 -2.27 -12.19
N ASP A 48 -2.49 -2.05 -11.30
CA ASP A 48 -2.34 -2.84 -10.07
C ASP A 48 -3.60 -2.71 -9.20
N LEU A 49 -4.16 -1.51 -9.09
CA LEU A 49 -5.42 -1.31 -8.37
C LEU A 49 -6.60 -1.99 -9.04
N GLY A 50 -6.72 -1.89 -10.36
CA GLY A 50 -7.78 -2.56 -11.11
C GLY A 50 -7.70 -4.08 -10.96
N TYR A 51 -6.50 -4.64 -11.05
CA TYR A 51 -6.23 -6.06 -10.83
C TYR A 51 -6.59 -6.47 -9.41
N LEU A 52 -6.10 -5.76 -8.38
CA LEU A 52 -6.40 -6.07 -6.98
C LEU A 52 -7.90 -6.01 -6.68
N ARG A 53 -8.60 -5.01 -7.21
CA ARG A 53 -10.07 -4.90 -7.09
C ARG A 53 -10.79 -6.03 -7.82
N GLY A 54 -10.33 -6.42 -9.02
CA GLY A 54 -10.88 -7.53 -9.78
C GLY A 54 -10.72 -8.87 -9.05
N VAL A 55 -9.53 -9.13 -8.49
CA VAL A 55 -9.26 -10.32 -7.67
C VAL A 55 -10.15 -10.33 -6.42
N GLN A 56 -10.24 -9.21 -5.69
CA GLN A 56 -11.12 -9.10 -4.52
C GLN A 56 -12.58 -9.38 -4.86
N ALA A 57 -13.07 -8.85 -5.98
CA ALA A 57 -14.45 -9.08 -6.42
C ALA A 57 -14.74 -10.53 -6.83
N GLY A 58 -13.72 -11.28 -7.29
CA GLY A 58 -13.84 -12.70 -7.61
C GLY A 58 -13.78 -13.62 -6.38
N LEU A 59 -13.33 -13.11 -5.22
CA LEU A 59 -13.23 -13.86 -3.96
C LEU A 59 -14.50 -13.76 -3.10
N THR A 60 -15.65 -13.36 -3.65
CA THR A 60 -16.91 -13.25 -2.89
C THR A 60 -17.40 -14.59 -2.32
N GLU A 61 -16.91 -15.71 -2.84
CA GLU A 61 -17.21 -17.05 -2.35
C GLU A 61 -16.36 -17.45 -1.13
N TRP A 62 -15.33 -16.67 -0.78
CA TRP A 62 -14.39 -16.95 0.31
C TRP A 62 -14.45 -15.81 1.33
N GLY A 63 -14.98 -16.08 2.51
CA GLY A 63 -15.28 -15.08 3.53
C GLY A 63 -16.75 -15.02 3.91
N SER A 64 -17.47 -16.13 3.73
CA SER A 64 -18.78 -16.34 4.33
C SER A 64 -18.66 -16.47 5.86
N ASP A 65 -19.78 -16.25 6.57
CA ASP A 65 -19.84 -16.50 8.01
C ASP A 65 -19.48 -17.97 8.31
N GLU A 66 -19.82 -18.90 7.42
CA GLU A 66 -19.45 -20.31 7.51
C GLU A 66 -17.93 -20.55 7.38
N ASP A 67 -17.25 -19.83 6.49
CA ASP A 67 -15.79 -19.90 6.37
C ASP A 67 -15.11 -19.34 7.62
N GLU A 68 -15.62 -18.23 8.16
CA GLU A 68 -15.09 -17.60 9.36
C GLU A 68 -15.18 -18.55 10.57
N VAL A 69 -16.25 -19.32 10.68
CA VAL A 69 -16.41 -20.39 11.68
C VAL A 69 -15.50 -21.59 11.40
N ALA A 70 -15.33 -22.00 10.15
CA ALA A 70 -14.55 -23.18 9.78
C ALA A 70 -13.04 -23.02 9.93
N PHE A 71 -12.53 -21.79 9.88
CA PHE A 71 -11.10 -21.48 9.91
C PHE A 71 -10.67 -20.56 11.07
N ALA A 72 -11.53 -20.32 12.07
CA ALA A 72 -11.25 -19.40 13.19
C ALA A 72 -10.04 -19.79 14.04
N ASP A 73 -9.71 -21.07 14.07
CA ASP A 73 -8.75 -21.71 14.96
C ASP A 73 -7.54 -22.35 14.23
N LEU A 74 -7.35 -21.99 12.95
CA LEU A 74 -6.20 -22.40 12.13
C LEU A 74 -4.99 -21.44 12.25
#